data_AF-K1JM15-F1
#
_entry.id   AF-K1JM15-F1
#
_cell.length_a   1.000
_cell.length_b   1.000
_cell.length_c   1.000
_cell.angle_alpha   90.00
_cell.angle_beta   90.00
_cell.angle_gamma   90.00
#
_symmetry.space_group_name_H-M   'P 1'
#
loop_
_entity.id
_entity.type
_entity.pdbx_description
1 polymer ?
#
loop_
_entity_poly.entity_id
_entity_poly.type
_entity_poly.pdbx_seq_one_letter_code
_entity_poly.pdbx_strand_id
1 'polypeptide(L)'
;MNKTPLLLMLDQIRSELEPLASHYLVDQENIVRNRHLTLLAANMLELGGPSEVQIRLFEMLLVSMKAEFPASLYLQQATSLDSIELKETISFMKTDEGMSNAYLFDLIVLMRINGTLSEQDVQRLSQQFSILSVNELRSRRIVFWALKMMMGETTLDESGMADDIIPSVIVGYDYRIGLVGKFPNVVGCVINSGVISVSHTGSAATVYNQVSFPACLITRVYDGYGDYEIWCVNEGMKSPAIRVIPYLKGLNAWWPMFDSIDVGVKPAI
;
A
#
# COMPACT_ATOMS: atom_id res chain seq x y z
N MET A 1 32.71 -1.92 33.53
CA MET A 1 31.99 -2.22 32.27
C MET A 1 30.64 -1.54 32.35
N ASN A 2 30.37 -0.55 31.49
CA ASN A 2 29.02 0.00 31.38
C ASN A 2 28.15 -1.06 30.72
N LYS A 3 27.18 -1.59 31.47
CA LYS A 3 26.15 -2.48 30.94
C LYS A 3 25.31 -1.69 29.96
N THR A 4 25.14 -2.19 28.73
CA THR A 4 24.16 -1.63 27.80
C THR A 4 22.80 -1.61 28.50
N PRO A 5 22.14 -0.44 28.59
CA PRO A 5 20.81 -0.32 29.16
C PRO A 5 19.83 -1.33 28.52
N LEU A 6 19.00 -1.96 29.35
CA LEU A 6 18.00 -2.94 28.87
C LEU A 6 17.11 -2.36 27.77
N LEU A 7 16.77 -1.06 27.86
CA LEU A 7 15.98 -0.38 26.84
C LEU A 7 16.65 -0.42 25.46
N LEU A 8 17.96 -0.18 25.38
CA LEU A 8 18.71 -0.27 24.13
C LEU A 8 18.81 -1.70 23.61
N MET A 9 18.90 -2.70 24.50
CA MET A 9 18.89 -4.12 24.11
C MET A 9 17.53 -4.54 23.55
N LEU A 10 16.43 -4.11 24.19
CA LEU A 10 15.07 -4.35 23.71
C LEU A 10 14.82 -3.64 22.38
N ASP A 11 15.35 -2.44 22.22
CA ASP A 11 15.26 -1.72 20.97
C ASP A 11 16.01 -2.43 19.83
N GLN A 12 17.22 -2.94 20.09
CA GLN A 12 18.03 -3.65 19.10
C GLN A 12 17.38 -4.93 18.58
N ILE A 13 16.73 -5.72 19.44
CA ILE A 13 16.08 -6.98 19.02
C ILE A 13 14.71 -6.76 18.37
N ARG A 14 14.14 -5.56 18.46
CA ARG A 14 12.78 -5.29 17.98
C ARG A 14 12.61 -5.49 16.48
N SER A 15 13.62 -5.16 15.67
CA SER A 15 13.58 -5.37 14.22
C SER A 15 13.49 -6.86 13.86
N GLU A 16 14.01 -7.74 14.70
CA GLU A 16 13.94 -9.20 14.56
C GLU A 16 12.62 -9.76 15.11
N LEU A 17 12.07 -9.16 16.18
CA LEU A 17 10.84 -9.62 16.84
C LEU A 17 9.56 -9.07 16.21
N GLU A 18 9.62 -7.88 15.63
CA GLU A 18 8.51 -7.19 14.97
C GLU A 18 8.92 -6.76 13.55
N PRO A 19 9.29 -7.72 12.66
CA PRO A 19 9.65 -7.38 11.29
C PRO A 19 8.44 -6.85 10.52
N LEU A 20 8.70 -6.13 9.42
CA LEU A 20 7.66 -5.82 8.46
C LEU A 20 7.07 -7.11 7.87
N ALA A 21 5.85 -7.03 7.34
CA ALA A 21 5.27 -8.14 6.59
C ALA A 21 6.14 -8.48 5.37
N SER A 22 5.91 -9.67 4.82
CA SER A 22 6.68 -10.17 3.68
C SER A 22 6.70 -9.16 2.53
N HIS A 23 7.91 -8.77 2.11
CA HIS A 23 8.08 -7.78 1.06
C HIS A 23 7.70 -8.33 -0.32
N TYR A 24 7.32 -7.44 -1.23
CA TYR A 24 6.98 -7.81 -2.61
C TYR A 24 8.12 -8.51 -3.36
N LEU A 25 9.37 -8.23 -2.98
CA LEU A 25 10.57 -8.81 -3.59
C LEU A 25 11.06 -10.10 -2.88
N VAL A 26 10.33 -10.63 -1.89
CA VAL A 26 10.78 -11.78 -1.09
C VAL A 26 11.06 -13.04 -1.92
N ASP A 27 10.34 -13.23 -3.04
CA ASP A 27 10.47 -14.41 -3.90
C ASP A 27 11.29 -14.14 -5.16
N GLN A 28 11.87 -12.93 -5.29
CA GLN A 28 12.72 -12.56 -6.41
C GLN A 28 14.14 -13.14 -6.24
N GLU A 29 14.94 -13.09 -7.30
CA GLU A 29 16.34 -13.51 -7.23
C GLU A 29 17.15 -12.62 -6.27
N ASN A 30 18.21 -13.18 -5.67
CA ASN A 30 19.08 -12.44 -4.76
C ASN A 30 19.64 -11.15 -5.38
N ILE A 31 20.04 -11.21 -6.66
CA ILE A 31 20.58 -10.05 -7.36
C ILE A 31 19.56 -8.90 -7.43
N VAL A 32 18.28 -9.21 -7.57
CA VAL A 32 17.20 -8.24 -7.60
C VAL A 32 17.03 -7.56 -6.25
N ARG A 33 16.93 -8.36 -5.19
CA ARG A 33 16.80 -7.84 -3.83
C ARG A 33 18.01 -6.97 -3.46
N ASN A 34 19.21 -7.44 -3.79
CA ASN A 34 20.44 -6.72 -3.50
C ASN A 34 20.50 -5.38 -4.23
N ARG A 35 20.13 -5.32 -5.51
CA ARG A 35 20.06 -4.05 -6.26
C ARG A 35 19.06 -3.06 -5.67
N HIS A 36 17.87 -3.53 -5.28
CA HIS A 36 16.86 -2.72 -4.59
C HIS A 36 17.41 -2.13 -3.30
N LEU A 37 17.99 -2.98 -2.45
CA LEU A 37 18.52 -2.60 -1.14
C LEU A 37 19.75 -1.68 -1.24
N THR A 38 20.66 -1.94 -2.19
CA THR A 38 21.81 -1.06 -2.46
C THR A 38 21.36 0.31 -2.92
N LEU A 39 20.32 0.40 -3.76
CA LEU A 39 19.82 1.69 -4.20
C LEU A 39 19.12 2.48 -3.07
N LEU A 40 18.36 1.80 -2.21
CA LEU A 40 17.83 2.43 -0.98
C LEU A 40 18.98 2.94 -0.09
N ALA A 41 20.03 2.13 0.11
CA ALA A 41 21.20 2.51 0.87
C ALA A 41 21.93 3.72 0.28
N ALA A 42 22.06 3.79 -1.05
CA ALA A 42 22.63 4.96 -1.73
C ALA A 42 21.87 6.24 -1.43
N ASN A 43 20.53 6.19 -1.43
CA ASN A 43 19.71 7.36 -1.07
C ASN A 43 19.91 7.81 0.38
N MET A 44 20.16 6.89 1.31
CA MET A 44 20.41 7.24 2.71
C MET A 44 21.79 7.90 2.93
N LEU A 45 22.78 7.62 2.07
CA LEU A 45 24.14 8.15 2.23
C LEU A 45 24.31 9.61 1.78
N GLU A 46 23.50 10.07 0.82
CA GLU A 46 23.66 11.39 0.17
C GLU A 46 23.53 12.60 1.10
N LEU A 47 22.95 12.47 2.31
CA LEU A 47 22.68 13.61 3.22
C LEU A 47 23.36 13.49 4.59
N GLY A 48 24.67 13.22 4.59
CA GLY A 48 25.46 13.19 5.83
C GLY A 48 25.41 11.84 6.55
N GLY A 49 24.99 10.78 5.83
CA GLY A 49 24.89 9.42 6.32
C GLY A 49 23.53 9.09 6.97
N PRO A 50 23.23 7.78 7.11
CA PRO A 50 21.97 7.33 7.66
C PRO A 50 21.89 7.59 9.16
N SER A 51 20.74 8.09 9.62
CA SER A 51 20.40 8.10 11.05
C SER A 51 20.17 6.68 11.60
N GLU A 52 20.20 6.53 12.93
CA GLU A 52 19.86 5.27 13.61
C GLU A 52 18.45 4.76 13.28
N VAL A 53 17.46 5.65 13.18
CA VAL A 53 16.08 5.30 12.86
C VAL A 53 15.95 4.78 11.43
N GLN A 54 16.68 5.40 10.48
CA GLN A 54 16.74 4.93 9.09
C GLN A 54 17.40 3.56 8.98
N ILE A 55 18.53 3.34 9.68
CA ILE A 55 19.19 2.03 9.71
C ILE A 55 18.25 0.96 10.24
N ARG A 56 17.55 1.23 11.34
CA ARG A 56 16.61 0.27 11.92
C ARG A 56 15.47 -0.08 10.97
N LEU A 57 14.88 0.93 10.33
CA LEU A 57 13.84 0.70 9.32
C LEU A 57 14.38 -0.10 8.12
N PHE A 58 15.60 0.21 7.70
CA PHE A 58 16.28 -0.51 6.63
C PHE A 58 16.53 -1.98 7.02
N GLU A 59 16.95 -2.26 8.25
CA GLU A 59 17.10 -3.64 8.77
C GLU A 59 15.76 -4.40 8.80
N MET A 60 14.65 -3.74 9.15
CA MET A 60 13.32 -4.35 9.06
C MET A 60 12.96 -4.70 7.61
N LEU A 61 13.34 -3.85 6.64
CA LEU A 61 13.20 -4.15 5.21
C LEU A 61 14.09 -5.35 4.79
N LEU A 62 15.32 -5.44 5.29
CA LEU A 62 16.20 -6.59 5.05
C LEU A 62 15.55 -7.90 5.49
N VAL A 63 15.00 -7.94 6.71
CA VAL A 63 14.29 -9.12 7.23
C VAL A 63 13.08 -9.46 6.38
N SER A 64 12.28 -8.45 6.00
CA SER A 64 11.07 -8.63 5.19
C SER A 64 11.34 -9.19 3.78
N MET A 65 12.53 -8.95 3.25
CA MET A 65 13.00 -9.45 1.95
C MET A 65 13.83 -10.74 2.06
N LYS A 66 14.10 -11.23 3.27
CA LYS A 66 15.07 -12.33 3.51
C LYS A 66 16.44 -12.02 2.89
N ALA A 67 16.92 -10.80 3.10
CA ALA A 67 18.23 -10.39 2.63
C ALA A 67 19.35 -11.24 3.26
N GLU A 68 20.38 -11.55 2.47
CA GLU A 68 21.49 -12.41 2.90
C GLU A 68 22.54 -11.65 3.71
N PHE A 69 22.56 -10.33 3.59
CA PHE A 69 23.64 -9.49 4.09
C PHE A 69 23.15 -8.46 5.10
N PRO A 70 24.01 -8.01 6.04
CA PRO A 70 23.68 -6.94 6.97
C PRO A 70 23.67 -5.58 6.27
N ALA A 71 23.00 -4.60 6.90
CA ALA A 71 22.88 -3.22 6.41
C ALA A 71 24.23 -2.58 6.04
N SER A 72 25.28 -2.86 6.80
CA SER A 72 26.63 -2.34 6.57
C SER A 72 27.19 -2.72 5.19
N LEU A 73 26.87 -3.92 4.68
CA LEU A 73 27.36 -4.33 3.36
C LEU A 73 26.67 -3.54 2.25
N TYR A 74 25.35 -3.34 2.33
CA TYR A 74 24.62 -2.54 1.35
C TYR A 74 25.05 -1.07 1.36
N LEU A 75 25.33 -0.50 2.54
CA LEU A 75 25.91 0.83 2.65
C LEU A 75 27.29 0.90 1.99
N GLN A 76 28.14 -0.11 2.20
CA GLN A 76 29.44 -0.18 1.53
C GLN A 76 29.28 -0.28 0.01
N GLN A 77 28.42 -1.16 -0.49
CA GLN A 77 28.14 -1.30 -1.92
C GLN A 77 27.62 -0.01 -2.54
N ALA A 78 26.76 0.72 -1.81
CA ALA A 78 26.24 1.99 -2.24
C ALA A 78 27.33 3.06 -2.45
N THR A 79 28.43 3.04 -1.67
CA THR A 79 29.57 3.96 -1.91
C THR A 79 30.33 3.69 -3.20
N SER A 80 30.20 2.49 -3.76
CA SER A 80 30.82 2.07 -5.03
C SER A 80 29.83 1.99 -6.19
N LEU A 81 28.58 2.42 -5.99
CA LEU A 81 27.54 2.34 -7.01
C LEU A 81 27.92 3.20 -8.22
N ASP A 82 28.10 2.56 -9.36
CA ASP A 82 28.43 3.23 -10.62
C ASP A 82 27.21 3.43 -11.52
N SER A 83 27.41 4.19 -12.61
CA SER A 83 26.35 4.50 -13.56
C SER A 83 25.81 3.29 -14.34
N ILE A 84 26.61 2.22 -14.50
CA ILE A 84 26.20 1.00 -15.21
C ILE A 84 25.27 0.21 -14.29
N GLU A 85 25.69 -0.04 -13.05
CA GLU A 85 24.90 -0.75 -12.05
C GLU A 85 23.60 -0.01 -11.73
N LEU A 86 23.65 1.32 -11.61
CA LEU A 86 22.46 2.15 -11.43
C LEU A 86 21.49 1.98 -12.61
N LYS A 87 21.99 2.04 -13.85
CA LYS A 87 21.16 1.88 -15.04
C LYS A 87 20.49 0.51 -15.08
N GLU A 88 21.23 -0.56 -14.79
CA GLU A 88 20.69 -1.92 -14.75
C GLU A 88 19.64 -2.08 -13.64
N THR A 89 19.89 -1.52 -12.47
CA THR A 89 18.97 -1.52 -11.34
C THR A 89 17.66 -0.81 -11.67
N ILE A 90 17.74 0.38 -12.27
CA ILE A 90 16.56 1.13 -12.73
C ILE A 90 15.82 0.38 -13.84
N SER A 91 16.53 -0.17 -14.82
CA SER A 91 15.93 -0.97 -15.90
C SER A 91 15.17 -2.16 -15.36
N PHE A 92 15.70 -2.83 -14.33
CA PHE A 92 15.03 -3.92 -13.67
C PHE A 92 13.75 -3.48 -12.96
N MET A 93 13.77 -2.40 -12.18
CA MET A 93 12.58 -1.90 -11.48
C MET A 93 11.44 -1.48 -12.40
N LYS A 94 11.72 -1.17 -13.66
CA LYS A 94 10.70 -0.85 -14.67
C LYS A 94 9.96 -2.07 -15.23
N THR A 95 10.45 -3.29 -14.97
CA THR A 95 9.89 -4.52 -15.56
C THR A 95 8.50 -4.86 -15.01
N ASP A 96 8.22 -4.45 -13.77
CA ASP A 96 6.94 -4.66 -13.10
C ASP A 96 6.58 -3.44 -12.24
N GLU A 97 5.34 -2.97 -12.34
CA GLU A 97 4.90 -1.79 -11.60
C GLU A 97 5.02 -1.99 -10.09
N GLY A 98 4.77 -3.21 -9.60
CA GLY A 98 4.89 -3.55 -8.18
C GLY A 98 6.31 -3.33 -7.65
N MET A 99 7.34 -3.61 -8.44
CA MET A 99 8.73 -3.35 -8.07
C MET A 99 9.01 -1.86 -7.94
N SER A 100 8.59 -1.06 -8.93
CA SER A 100 8.75 0.40 -8.86
C SER A 100 7.96 1.04 -7.71
N ASN A 101 6.75 0.55 -7.45
CA ASN A 101 5.92 1.03 -6.34
C ASN A 101 6.55 0.68 -4.99
N ALA A 102 7.02 -0.55 -4.82
CA ALA A 102 7.70 -0.99 -3.60
C ALA A 102 8.92 -0.11 -3.32
N TYR A 103 9.78 0.09 -4.32
CA TYR A 103 10.97 0.94 -4.21
C TYR A 103 10.65 2.38 -3.84
N LEU A 104 9.74 3.02 -4.58
CA LEU A 104 9.41 4.43 -4.33
C LEU A 104 8.75 4.62 -2.97
N PHE A 105 7.94 3.68 -2.53
CA PHE A 105 7.30 3.73 -1.22
C PHE A 105 8.32 3.53 -0.10
N ASP A 106 9.14 2.48 -0.16
CA ASP A 106 10.22 2.24 0.80
C ASP A 106 11.11 3.46 0.93
N LEU A 107 11.50 4.05 -0.21
CA LEU A 107 12.32 5.25 -0.27
C LEU A 107 11.64 6.45 0.39
N ILE A 108 10.38 6.73 0.07
CA ILE A 108 9.64 7.85 0.68
C ILE A 108 9.58 7.69 2.19
N VAL A 109 9.27 6.49 2.68
CA VAL A 109 9.18 6.21 4.13
C VAL A 109 10.57 6.38 4.77
N LEU A 110 11.62 5.80 4.19
CA LEU A 110 13.01 5.95 4.68
C LEU A 110 13.47 7.41 4.72
N MET A 111 13.11 8.22 3.73
CA MET A 111 13.49 9.63 3.69
C MET A 111 12.67 10.47 4.69
N ARG A 112 11.40 10.11 4.94
CA ARG A 112 10.47 10.85 5.81
C ARG A 112 10.52 10.45 7.28
N ILE A 113 11.12 9.30 7.62
CA ILE A 113 11.10 8.79 8.99
C ILE A 113 11.79 9.74 10.00
N ASN A 114 12.70 10.59 9.51
CA ASN A 114 13.38 11.62 10.31
C ASN A 114 12.69 12.99 10.29
N GLY A 115 11.58 13.14 9.58
CA GLY A 115 10.82 14.38 9.49
C GLY A 115 10.55 14.85 8.07
N THR A 116 10.43 16.18 7.92
CA THR A 116 10.09 16.80 6.65
C THR A 116 11.25 16.72 5.66
N LEU A 117 10.92 16.46 4.39
CA LEU A 117 11.90 16.44 3.31
C LEU A 117 12.38 17.85 2.97
N SER A 118 13.67 17.98 2.69
CA SER A 118 14.23 19.22 2.13
C SER A 118 13.83 19.40 0.67
N GLU A 119 14.04 20.60 0.10
CA GLU A 119 13.82 20.81 -1.34
C GLU A 119 14.70 19.89 -2.21
N GLN A 120 15.93 19.64 -1.76
CA GLN A 120 16.87 18.73 -2.46
C GLN A 120 16.34 17.29 -2.45
N ASP A 121 15.78 16.84 -1.32
CA ASP A 121 15.14 15.53 -1.20
C ASP A 121 13.95 15.38 -2.16
N VAL A 122 13.10 16.40 -2.22
CA VAL A 122 11.94 16.42 -3.11
C VAL A 122 12.39 16.40 -4.58
N GLN A 123 13.41 17.15 -4.95
CA GLN A 123 13.96 17.14 -6.32
C GLN A 123 14.51 15.76 -6.68
N ARG A 124 15.28 15.14 -5.80
CA ARG A 124 15.84 13.80 -6.00
C ARG A 124 14.76 12.74 -6.12
N LEU A 125 13.73 12.77 -5.26
CA LEU A 125 12.57 11.90 -5.39
C LEU A 125 11.88 12.11 -6.75
N SER A 126 11.62 13.36 -7.13
CA SER A 126 10.98 13.70 -8.41
C SER A 126 11.75 13.14 -9.62
N GLN A 127 13.09 13.22 -9.60
CA GLN A 127 13.94 12.60 -10.61
C GLN A 127 13.76 11.08 -10.67
N GLN A 128 13.62 10.41 -9.52
CA GLN A 128 13.43 8.96 -9.47
C GLN A 128 12.04 8.55 -9.97
N PHE A 129 10.99 9.30 -9.62
CA PHE A 129 9.65 9.11 -10.20
C PHE A 129 9.69 9.24 -11.74
N SER A 130 10.38 10.27 -12.25
CA SER A 130 10.54 10.50 -13.68
C SER A 130 11.35 9.39 -14.36
N ILE A 131 12.49 9.02 -13.78
CA ILE A 131 13.36 7.97 -14.30
C ILE A 131 12.63 6.64 -14.32
N LEU A 132 11.84 6.29 -13.30
CA LEU A 132 11.01 5.07 -13.26
C LEU A 132 9.74 5.16 -14.13
N SER A 133 9.54 6.28 -14.83
CA SER A 133 8.43 6.48 -15.76
C SER A 133 7.06 6.30 -15.09
N VAL A 134 6.94 6.79 -13.86
CA VAL A 134 5.72 6.73 -13.06
C VAL A 134 4.80 7.86 -13.51
N ASN A 135 3.59 7.54 -13.93
CA ASN A 135 2.61 8.56 -14.32
C ASN A 135 2.09 9.35 -13.10
N GLU A 136 1.43 10.48 -13.36
CA GLU A 136 0.96 11.39 -12.30
C GLU A 136 0.01 10.72 -11.31
N LEU A 137 -0.99 9.97 -11.81
CA LEU A 137 -1.96 9.28 -10.97
C LEU A 137 -1.30 8.26 -10.04
N ARG A 138 -0.39 7.43 -10.58
CA ARG A 138 0.37 6.45 -9.81
C ARG A 138 1.28 7.15 -8.79
N SER A 139 1.92 8.26 -9.17
CA SER A 139 2.74 9.06 -8.25
C SER A 139 1.92 9.60 -7.07
N ARG A 140 0.76 10.20 -7.36
CA ARG A 140 -0.15 10.72 -6.33
C ARG A 140 -0.61 9.61 -5.39
N ARG A 141 -0.97 8.43 -5.91
CA ARG A 141 -1.37 7.28 -5.08
C ARG A 141 -0.24 6.75 -4.18
N ILE A 142 0.99 6.65 -4.68
CA ILE A 142 2.15 6.24 -3.85
C ILE A 142 2.35 7.22 -2.70
N VAL A 143 2.39 8.52 -3.00
CA VAL A 143 2.57 9.58 -1.99
C VAL A 143 1.40 9.59 -1.01
N PHE A 144 0.17 9.44 -1.49
CA PHE A 144 -1.02 9.35 -0.66
C PHE A 144 -0.90 8.24 0.38
N TRP A 145 -0.58 7.02 -0.04
CA TRP A 145 -0.48 5.89 0.89
C TRP A 145 0.66 6.08 1.90
N ALA A 146 1.79 6.66 1.48
CA ALA A 146 2.89 6.95 2.39
C ALA A 146 2.49 7.98 3.45
N LEU A 147 1.82 9.06 3.05
CA LEU A 147 1.30 10.08 3.96
C LEU A 147 0.22 9.52 4.88
N LYS A 148 -0.73 8.75 4.35
CA LYS A 148 -1.81 8.12 5.13
C LYS A 148 -1.25 7.22 6.22
N MET A 149 -0.22 6.42 5.89
CA MET A 149 0.47 5.56 6.85
C MET A 149 1.19 6.36 7.95
N MET A 150 1.94 7.40 7.55
CA MET A 150 2.77 8.17 8.50
C MET A 150 1.96 9.14 9.37
N MET A 151 0.84 9.65 8.87
CA MET A 151 0.10 10.78 9.48
C MET A 151 -1.33 10.44 9.87
N GLY A 152 -1.87 9.28 9.48
CA GLY A 152 -3.27 8.88 9.70
C GLY A 152 -4.29 9.60 8.81
N GLU A 153 -4.02 10.85 8.44
CA GLU A 153 -4.82 11.66 7.52
C GLU A 153 -3.95 12.30 6.44
N THR A 154 -4.56 12.65 5.30
CA THR A 154 -3.84 13.34 4.22
C THR A 154 -4.61 14.58 3.78
N THR A 155 -3.88 15.63 3.39
CA THR A 155 -4.45 16.85 2.79
C THR A 155 -4.57 16.75 1.27
N LEU A 156 -4.25 15.59 0.68
CA LEU A 156 -4.32 15.40 -0.76
C LEU A 156 -5.76 15.27 -1.22
N ASP A 157 -6.05 15.79 -2.41
CA ASP A 157 -7.34 15.61 -3.04
C ASP A 157 -7.56 14.14 -3.41
N GLU A 158 -8.42 13.47 -2.63
CA GLU A 158 -8.82 12.06 -2.81
C GLU A 158 -9.63 11.86 -4.10
N SER A 159 -10.37 12.88 -4.55
CA SER A 159 -11.32 12.73 -5.65
C SER A 159 -10.62 12.43 -6.99
N GLY A 160 -9.49 13.09 -7.26
CA GLY A 160 -8.68 12.84 -8.46
C GLY A 160 -7.84 11.56 -8.40
N MET A 161 -7.82 10.84 -7.28
CA MET A 161 -7.07 9.59 -7.10
C MET A 161 -7.95 8.35 -7.04
N ALA A 162 -9.26 8.51 -6.92
CA ALA A 162 -10.18 7.41 -6.67
C ALA A 162 -10.80 6.86 -7.97
N ASP A 163 -11.04 5.56 -7.98
CA ASP A 163 -11.73 4.83 -9.04
C ASP A 163 -13.15 4.47 -8.59
N ASP A 164 -14.10 4.43 -9.53
CA ASP A 164 -15.46 3.95 -9.28
C ASP A 164 -15.54 2.44 -9.56
N ILE A 165 -15.95 1.67 -8.55
CA ILE A 165 -16.23 0.23 -8.67
C ILE A 165 -17.74 0.03 -8.81
N ILE A 166 -18.13 -0.54 -9.94
CA ILE A 166 -19.53 -0.80 -10.30
C ILE A 166 -19.88 -2.26 -9.94
N PRO A 167 -20.99 -2.51 -9.22
CA PRO A 167 -21.49 -3.85 -8.91
C PRO A 167 -21.85 -4.64 -10.16
N SER A 168 -21.62 -5.93 -10.10
CA SER A 168 -22.25 -6.90 -11.00
C SER A 168 -23.56 -7.41 -10.40
N VAL A 169 -24.56 -7.59 -11.26
CA VAL A 169 -25.86 -8.18 -10.87
C VAL A 169 -25.79 -9.70 -11.03
N ILE A 170 -26.16 -10.44 -9.99
CA ILE A 170 -26.29 -11.90 -10.01
C ILE A 170 -27.72 -12.27 -9.62
N VAL A 171 -28.41 -13.00 -10.50
CA VAL A 171 -29.78 -13.48 -10.26
C VAL A 171 -29.71 -14.94 -9.79
N GLY A 172 -30.18 -15.21 -8.56
CA GLY A 172 -30.26 -16.56 -8.00
C GLY A 172 -31.71 -16.94 -7.69
N TYR A 173 -32.09 -18.18 -8.03
CA TYR A 173 -33.36 -18.77 -7.60
C TYR A 173 -33.13 -19.55 -6.31
N ASP A 174 -33.09 -18.86 -5.16
CA ASP A 174 -33.05 -19.55 -3.88
C ASP A 174 -33.99 -18.93 -2.85
N TYR A 175 -34.76 -19.82 -2.21
CA TYR A 175 -35.85 -19.50 -1.28
C TYR A 175 -35.33 -19.63 0.15
N ARG A 176 -34.49 -18.68 0.59
CA ARG A 176 -34.22 -18.36 2.00
C ARG A 176 -33.27 -17.17 2.06
N ILE A 177 -33.26 -16.52 3.23
CA ILE A 177 -32.48 -15.33 3.63
C ILE A 177 -33.30 -14.05 3.39
N GLY A 178 -33.71 -13.27 4.40
CA GLY A 178 -33.06 -12.94 5.66
C GLY A 178 -32.69 -11.45 5.60
N LEU A 179 -33.28 -10.63 6.46
CA LEU A 179 -33.13 -9.16 6.50
C LEU A 179 -31.68 -8.71 6.23
N VAL A 180 -31.51 -7.87 5.20
CA VAL A 180 -30.21 -7.27 4.88
C VAL A 180 -29.92 -6.12 5.83
N GLY A 181 -28.87 -6.26 6.63
CA GLY A 181 -28.34 -5.17 7.44
C GLY A 181 -27.83 -4.05 6.53
N LYS A 182 -28.00 -2.80 6.97
CA LYS A 182 -27.40 -1.63 6.30
C LYS A 182 -25.91 -1.89 6.07
N PHE A 183 -25.41 -1.51 4.90
CA PHE A 183 -23.97 -1.51 4.64
C PHE A 183 -23.29 -0.73 5.79
N PRO A 184 -22.31 -1.31 6.49
CA PRO A 184 -21.66 -0.62 7.60
C PRO A 184 -21.05 0.68 7.08
N ASN A 185 -21.08 1.74 7.89
CA ASN A 185 -20.44 3.00 7.51
C ASN A 185 -18.92 2.80 7.49
N VAL A 186 -18.37 2.48 6.32
CA VAL A 186 -16.94 2.21 6.07
C VAL A 186 -16.28 3.32 5.25
N VAL A 187 -16.98 4.43 5.00
CA VAL A 187 -16.40 5.59 4.34
C VAL A 187 -15.28 6.14 5.23
N GLY A 188 -14.12 6.39 4.63
CA GLY A 188 -12.89 6.78 5.32
C GLY A 188 -12.09 5.62 5.90
N CYS A 189 -12.58 4.38 5.80
CA CYS A 189 -11.87 3.20 6.31
C CYS A 189 -11.03 2.53 5.22
N VAL A 190 -9.84 2.06 5.62
CA VAL A 190 -9.05 1.11 4.82
C VAL A 190 -9.68 -0.27 4.98
N ILE A 191 -9.85 -0.99 3.88
CA ILE A 191 -10.46 -2.32 3.87
C ILE A 191 -9.56 -3.31 3.14
N ASN A 192 -9.61 -4.57 3.59
CA ASN A 192 -8.99 -5.68 2.88
C ASN A 192 -9.68 -5.94 1.54
N SER A 193 -8.96 -6.54 0.59
CA SER A 193 -9.59 -6.98 -0.67
C SER A 193 -10.69 -7.98 -0.36
N GLY A 194 -11.82 -7.87 -1.06
CA GLY A 194 -12.96 -8.71 -0.76
C GLY A 194 -14.08 -8.61 -1.77
N VAL A 195 -15.14 -9.33 -1.43
CA VAL A 195 -16.39 -9.37 -2.18
C VAL A 195 -17.50 -9.06 -1.20
N ILE A 196 -18.30 -8.04 -1.51
CA ILE A 196 -19.52 -7.75 -0.77
C ILE A 196 -20.72 -8.11 -1.63
N SER A 197 -21.63 -8.89 -1.07
CA SER A 197 -22.90 -9.28 -1.69
C SER A 197 -24.06 -8.66 -0.93
N VAL A 198 -24.96 -7.99 -1.64
CA VAL A 198 -26.16 -7.38 -1.05
C VAL A 198 -27.39 -7.87 -1.79
N SER A 199 -28.33 -8.49 -1.06
CA SER A 199 -29.60 -8.96 -1.62
C SER A 199 -30.69 -7.88 -1.56
N HIS A 200 -31.63 -7.95 -2.50
CA HIS A 200 -32.88 -7.20 -2.44
C HIS A 200 -34.05 -8.19 -2.28
N THR A 201 -34.79 -8.11 -1.17
CA THR A 201 -36.01 -8.90 -0.96
C THR A 201 -37.23 -8.13 -1.43
N GLY A 202 -37.76 -8.45 -2.62
CA GLY A 202 -38.94 -7.76 -3.16
C GLY A 202 -39.78 -8.52 -4.20
N SER A 203 -39.36 -9.69 -4.69
CA SER A 203 -40.16 -10.49 -5.63
C SER A 203 -39.79 -11.98 -5.53
N ALA A 204 -40.45 -12.84 -6.30
CA ALA A 204 -40.30 -14.30 -6.28
C ALA A 204 -38.88 -14.84 -6.57
N ALA A 205 -37.91 -13.95 -6.85
CA ALA A 205 -36.49 -14.26 -7.01
C ALA A 205 -35.64 -13.30 -6.15
N THR A 206 -34.59 -13.83 -5.52
CA THR A 206 -33.62 -13.03 -4.77
C THR A 206 -32.54 -12.53 -5.73
N VAL A 207 -32.47 -11.22 -5.94
CA VAL A 207 -31.40 -10.60 -6.74
C VAL A 207 -30.29 -10.16 -5.80
N TYR A 208 -29.05 -10.54 -6.11
CA TYR A 208 -27.85 -10.12 -5.39
C TYR A 208 -27.05 -9.15 -6.26
N ASN A 209 -26.59 -8.06 -5.67
CA ASN A 209 -25.51 -7.26 -6.23
C ASN A 209 -24.20 -7.69 -5.58
N GLN A 210 -23.20 -7.98 -6.40
CA GLN A 210 -21.87 -8.33 -5.94
C GLN A 210 -20.89 -7.23 -6.33
N VAL A 211 -20.09 -6.76 -5.37
CA VAL A 211 -18.98 -5.84 -5.62
C VAL A 211 -17.70 -6.51 -5.18
N SER A 212 -16.77 -6.70 -6.13
CA SER A 212 -15.40 -7.13 -5.85
C SER A 212 -14.49 -5.92 -5.86
N PHE A 213 -13.67 -5.76 -4.83
CA PHE A 213 -12.73 -4.63 -4.73
C PHE A 213 -11.36 -5.11 -4.22
N PRO A 214 -10.26 -4.46 -4.66
CA PRO A 214 -8.95 -4.67 -4.09
C PRO A 214 -8.90 -4.10 -2.66
N ALA A 215 -7.82 -4.41 -1.95
CA ALA A 215 -7.45 -3.67 -0.76
C ALA A 215 -7.44 -2.17 -1.09
N CYS A 216 -8.16 -1.34 -0.34
CA CYS A 216 -8.38 0.06 -0.71
C CYS A 216 -8.84 0.93 0.46
N LEU A 217 -8.87 2.25 0.25
CA LEU A 217 -9.62 3.20 1.06
C LEU A 217 -10.96 3.48 0.39
N ILE A 218 -12.08 3.33 1.09
CA ILE A 218 -13.38 3.79 0.58
C ILE A 218 -13.52 5.28 0.83
N THR A 219 -13.63 6.08 -0.23
CA THR A 219 -13.81 7.53 -0.12
C THR A 219 -15.27 7.93 -0.20
N ARG A 220 -16.09 7.16 -0.92
CA ARG A 220 -17.54 7.39 -1.01
C ARG A 220 -18.27 6.11 -1.36
N VAL A 221 -19.52 6.02 -0.91
CA VAL A 221 -20.48 5.07 -1.47
C VAL A 221 -21.71 5.85 -1.89
N TYR A 222 -22.15 5.68 -3.13
CA TYR A 222 -23.26 6.45 -3.67
C TYR A 222 -24.19 5.60 -4.54
N ASP A 223 -25.47 5.94 -4.52
CA ASP A 223 -26.42 5.48 -5.53
C ASP A 223 -26.48 6.52 -6.66
N GLY A 224 -27.04 6.15 -7.81
CA GLY A 224 -27.15 7.05 -8.95
C GLY A 224 -27.95 8.36 -8.73
N TYR A 225 -28.52 8.59 -7.54
CA TYR A 225 -29.43 9.68 -7.19
C TYR A 225 -29.00 10.51 -5.96
N GLY A 226 -28.04 10.08 -5.13
CA GLY A 226 -27.60 10.82 -3.94
C GLY A 226 -26.65 10.07 -2.98
N ASP A 227 -26.43 10.66 -1.79
CA ASP A 227 -25.44 10.21 -0.80
C ASP A 227 -25.90 9.08 0.15
N TYR A 228 -27.11 8.52 0.04
CA TYR A 228 -27.57 7.42 0.92
C TYR A 228 -28.63 6.48 0.30
N GLU A 229 -28.59 5.22 0.75
CA GLU A 229 -29.41 4.02 0.41
C GLU A 229 -29.14 3.35 -0.94
N ILE A 230 -27.94 2.81 -1.03
CA ILE A 230 -27.52 1.84 -2.04
C ILE A 230 -28.52 0.65 -2.11
N TRP A 231 -28.68 0.11 -3.32
CA TRP A 231 -29.19 -1.24 -3.65
C TRP A 231 -30.64 -1.39 -4.11
N CYS A 232 -31.06 -0.58 -5.10
CA CYS A 232 -32.12 -0.96 -6.04
C CYS A 232 -31.66 -0.67 -7.48
N VAL A 233 -31.40 -1.71 -8.28
CA VAL A 233 -31.33 -1.55 -9.74
C VAL A 233 -32.77 -1.65 -10.26
N ASN A 234 -33.46 -0.51 -10.35
CA ASN A 234 -34.66 -0.47 -11.20
C ASN A 234 -34.21 -0.28 -12.66
N GLU A 235 -34.94 -0.88 -13.60
CA GLU A 235 -34.70 -0.66 -15.04
C GLU A 235 -34.63 0.85 -15.33
N GLY A 236 -33.47 1.31 -15.84
CA GLY A 236 -33.21 2.72 -16.15
C GLY A 236 -32.42 3.53 -15.10
N MET A 237 -32.03 2.95 -13.96
CA MET A 237 -31.20 3.65 -12.95
C MET A 237 -29.69 3.51 -13.22
N LYS A 238 -28.90 4.55 -12.85
CA LYS A 238 -27.43 4.45 -12.81
C LYS A 238 -27.04 3.49 -11.69
N SER A 239 -26.23 2.49 -12.01
CA SER A 239 -25.75 1.49 -11.03
C SER A 239 -25.12 2.19 -9.83
N PRO A 240 -25.42 1.74 -8.59
CA PRO A 240 -24.68 2.21 -7.42
C PRO A 240 -23.19 1.99 -7.61
N ALA A 241 -22.33 2.80 -7.02
CA ALA A 241 -20.88 2.62 -7.14
C ALA A 241 -20.17 2.94 -5.81
N ILE A 242 -19.08 2.22 -5.59
CA ILE A 242 -18.16 2.48 -4.49
C ILE A 242 -16.97 3.23 -5.08
N ARG A 243 -16.68 4.42 -4.56
CA ARG A 243 -15.48 5.16 -4.94
C ARG A 243 -14.36 4.82 -3.99
N VAL A 244 -13.22 4.40 -4.53
CA VAL A 244 -12.10 3.88 -3.75
C VAL A 244 -10.75 4.40 -4.22
N ILE A 245 -9.80 4.57 -3.33
CA ILE A 245 -8.39 4.70 -3.68
C ILE A 245 -7.75 3.31 -3.49
N PRO A 246 -7.32 2.63 -4.56
CA PRO A 246 -6.77 1.28 -4.46
C PRO A 246 -5.40 1.27 -3.79
N TYR A 247 -5.17 0.26 -2.95
CA TYR A 247 -3.85 -0.06 -2.43
C TYR A 247 -2.99 -0.62 -3.57
N LEU A 248 -1.80 -0.06 -3.74
CA LEU A 248 -0.98 -0.38 -4.89
C LEU A 248 -0.27 -1.73 -4.69
N LYS A 249 -0.23 -2.52 -5.78
CA LYS A 249 0.66 -3.68 -5.88
C LYS A 249 2.08 -3.25 -5.53
N GLY A 250 2.78 -4.04 -4.74
CA GLY A 250 4.15 -3.77 -4.31
C GLY A 250 4.29 -3.36 -2.84
N LEU A 251 3.22 -2.84 -2.22
CA LEU A 251 3.30 -2.23 -0.90
C LEU A 251 3.08 -3.21 0.27
N ASN A 252 3.02 -4.51 0.00
CA ASN A 252 2.58 -5.55 0.95
C ASN A 252 3.26 -5.51 2.33
N ALA A 253 4.55 -5.16 2.40
CA ALA A 253 5.30 -5.07 3.65
C ALA A 253 4.70 -4.07 4.64
N TRP A 254 4.03 -3.05 4.12
CA TRP A 254 3.48 -1.92 4.86
C TRP A 254 1.99 -2.06 5.16
N TRP A 255 1.31 -3.06 4.58
CA TRP A 255 -0.13 -3.27 4.79
C TRP A 255 -0.55 -3.37 6.27
N PRO A 256 0.21 -4.06 7.15
CA PRO A 256 -0.16 -4.14 8.57
C PRO A 256 -0.11 -2.80 9.33
N MET A 257 0.50 -1.76 8.74
CA MET A 257 0.59 -0.43 9.35
C MET A 257 -0.69 0.39 9.20
N PHE A 258 -1.70 -0.15 8.50
CA PHE A 258 -3.00 0.47 8.35
C PHE A 258 -4.03 -0.23 9.24
N ASP A 259 -4.84 0.55 9.94
CA ASP A 259 -6.02 0.07 10.65
C ASP A 259 -7.09 -0.35 9.62
N SER A 260 -6.98 -1.59 9.14
CA SER A 260 -7.87 -2.16 8.14
C SER A 260 -9.07 -2.87 8.76
N ILE A 261 -10.24 -2.71 8.15
CA ILE A 261 -11.47 -3.40 8.53
C ILE A 261 -11.67 -4.61 7.63
N ASP A 262 -11.93 -5.77 8.22
CA ASP A 262 -12.40 -6.95 7.50
C ASP A 262 -13.92 -6.86 7.32
N VAL A 263 -14.35 -6.55 6.11
CA VAL A 263 -15.76 -6.55 5.73
C VAL A 263 -16.12 -8.00 5.38
N GLY A 264 -16.42 -8.78 6.42
CA GLY A 264 -16.47 -10.23 6.35
C GLY A 264 -17.29 -10.80 5.18
N VAL A 265 -16.65 -11.70 4.42
CA VAL A 265 -17.32 -12.69 3.56
C VAL A 265 -17.90 -13.77 4.49
N LYS A 266 -19.12 -13.58 4.99
CA LYS A 266 -19.85 -14.71 5.60
C LYS A 266 -20.89 -15.21 4.59
N PRO A 267 -20.71 -16.41 4.00
CA PRO A 267 -21.88 -17.20 3.67
C PRO A 267 -22.54 -17.52 5.01
N ALA A 268 -23.75 -17.01 5.22
CA ALA A 268 -24.55 -17.43 6.35
C ALA A 268 -24.72 -18.96 6.25
N ILE A 269 -24.25 -19.68 7.28
CA ILE A 269 -24.65 -21.07 7.54
C ILE A 269 -26.07 -21.05 8.08
#